data_AF-A0AA85BAH9-F1
#
_entry.id   AF-A0AA85BAH9-F1
#
_cell.length_a   1.000
_cell.length_b   1.000
_cell.length_c   1.000
_cell.angle_alpha   90.00
_cell.angle_beta   90.00
_cell.angle_gamma   90.00
#
_symmetry.space_group_name_H-M   'P 1'
#
loop_
_entity.id
_entity.type
_entity.pdbx_description
1 polymer ?
#
loop_
_entity_poly.entity_id
_entity_poly.type
_entity_poly.pdbx_seq_one_letter_code
_entity_poly.pdbx_strand_id
1 'polypeptide(L)'
;MLFGMIAATKKGLYYLLDKNSCKQTGNFVVVVLGGASEALDSRPGTYLALQTGSYLVPCISFGEQSLYHQVPNEKGSWIRWLQDKFTSISTIALPIFYARGPFPYRKPVYTVVGAPIQCEKINEPTDEQVAHIKQIYIEKLQTLFEDYKVIYDPEANDIEFV
;
A
#
# COMPACT_ATOMS: atom_id res chain seq x y z
N MET A 1 -4.91 3.40 -21.72
CA MET A 1 -4.09 2.37 -21.07
C MET A 1 -2.93 2.04 -21.98
N LEU A 2 -1.71 2.06 -21.46
CA LEU A 2 -0.51 1.55 -22.14
C LEU A 2 -0.02 0.38 -21.29
N PHE A 3 0.12 -0.83 -21.84
CA PHE A 3 0.55 -2.04 -21.10
C PHE A 3 -0.26 -2.38 -19.83
N GLY A 4 -1.57 -2.12 -19.81
CA GLY A 4 -2.41 -2.35 -18.62
C GLY A 4 -2.23 -1.32 -17.50
N MET A 5 -1.40 -0.30 -17.69
CA MET A 5 -1.24 0.80 -16.75
C MET A 5 -2.22 1.93 -17.04
N ILE A 6 -2.71 2.56 -15.97
CA ILE A 6 -3.53 3.77 -15.99
C ILE A 6 -2.94 4.79 -15.01
N ALA A 7 -3.20 6.07 -15.24
CA ALA A 7 -2.84 7.10 -14.27
C ALA A 7 -3.54 6.83 -12.93
N ALA A 8 -2.80 6.87 -11.83
CA ALA A 8 -3.29 6.71 -10.44
C ALA A 8 -4.09 7.94 -9.96
N THR A 9 -5.05 8.38 -10.79
CA THR A 9 -5.95 9.49 -10.51
C THR A 9 -7.32 8.95 -10.15
N LYS A 10 -8.10 9.69 -9.35
CA LYS A 10 -9.49 9.33 -9.02
C LYS A 10 -10.30 8.98 -10.27
N LYS A 11 -10.17 9.77 -11.35
CA LYS A 11 -10.85 9.52 -12.63
C LYS A 11 -10.42 8.21 -13.29
N GLY A 12 -9.11 7.92 -13.30
CA GLY A 12 -8.56 6.68 -13.86
C GLY A 12 -9.02 5.45 -13.10
N LEU A 13 -8.94 5.49 -11.77
CA LEU A 13 -9.40 4.40 -10.90
C LEU A 13 -10.91 4.20 -11.03
N TYR A 14 -11.71 5.28 -10.99
CA TYR A 14 -13.16 5.20 -11.17
C TYR A 14 -13.55 4.63 -12.54
N TYR A 15 -12.83 5.00 -13.61
CA TYR A 15 -13.06 4.44 -14.95
C TYR A 15 -12.92 2.91 -14.98
N LEU A 16 -11.90 2.36 -14.32
CA LEU A 16 -11.69 0.91 -14.25
C LEU A 16 -12.68 0.19 -13.33
N LEU A 17 -13.07 0.83 -12.23
CA LEU A 17 -13.96 0.23 -11.24
C LEU A 17 -15.45 0.34 -11.61
N ASP A 18 -15.83 1.28 -12.49
CA ASP A 18 -17.19 1.41 -12.99
C ASP A 18 -17.40 0.69 -14.33
N LYS A 19 -18.21 -0.37 -14.28
CA LYS A 19 -18.60 -1.16 -15.46
C LYS A 19 -19.19 -0.30 -16.58
N ASN A 20 -19.90 0.78 -16.24
CA ASN A 20 -20.57 1.62 -17.23
C ASN A 20 -19.57 2.50 -17.98
N SER A 21 -18.48 2.88 -17.30
CA SER A 21 -17.43 3.74 -17.84
C SER A 21 -16.47 2.97 -18.76
N CYS A 22 -15.92 1.84 -18.31
CA CYS A 22 -14.97 1.04 -19.11
C CYS A 22 -15.61 0.00 -20.02
N LYS A 23 -16.93 -0.25 -19.89
CA LYS A 23 -17.67 -1.30 -20.61
C LYS A 23 -17.07 -2.71 -20.45
N GLN A 24 -16.32 -2.94 -19.37
CA GLN A 24 -15.67 -4.21 -19.03
C GLN A 24 -15.96 -4.55 -17.57
N THR A 25 -15.92 -5.84 -17.23
CA THR A 25 -16.15 -6.35 -15.88
C THR A 25 -15.00 -7.26 -15.45
N GLY A 26 -14.79 -7.40 -14.14
CA GLY A 26 -13.69 -8.21 -13.62
C GLY A 26 -12.33 -7.49 -13.60
N ASN A 27 -12.34 -6.16 -13.65
CA ASN A 27 -11.13 -5.37 -13.48
C ASN A 27 -10.63 -5.50 -12.03
N PHE A 28 -9.34 -5.78 -11.88
CA PHE A 28 -8.64 -5.75 -10.61
C PHE A 28 -7.68 -4.57 -10.61
N VAL A 29 -7.78 -3.71 -9.60
CA VAL A 29 -6.99 -2.49 -9.51
C VAL A 29 -6.12 -2.58 -8.27
N VAL A 30 -4.81 -2.55 -8.48
CA VAL A 30 -3.82 -2.45 -7.40
C VAL A 30 -3.35 -1.00 -7.33
N VAL A 31 -3.45 -0.41 -6.14
CA VAL A 31 -2.91 0.92 -5.85
C VAL A 31 -1.73 0.73 -4.92
N VAL A 32 -0.53 1.05 -5.40
CA VAL A 32 0.67 1.05 -4.56
C VAL A 32 0.74 2.40 -3.85
N LEU A 33 0.45 2.39 -2.56
CA LEU A 33 0.59 3.55 -1.69
C LEU A 33 2.06 3.63 -1.26
N GLY A 34 2.80 4.66 -1.68
CA GLY A 34 4.21 4.74 -1.29
C GLY A 34 5.13 5.68 -2.07
N GLY A 35 4.61 6.55 -2.91
CA GLY A 35 5.43 7.61 -3.52
C GLY A 35 5.35 8.93 -2.74
N ALA A 36 6.42 9.71 -2.85
CA ALA A 36 6.55 11.04 -2.25
C ALA A 36 5.41 12.00 -2.65
N SER A 37 4.96 11.92 -3.90
CA SER A 37 3.83 12.70 -4.38
C SER A 37 2.50 12.16 -3.85
N GLU A 38 2.34 10.84 -3.78
CA GLU A 38 1.13 10.18 -3.28
C GLU A 38 0.91 10.43 -1.78
N ALA A 39 1.99 10.52 -0.98
CA ALA A 39 1.90 10.91 0.43
C ALA A 39 1.56 12.41 0.61
N LEU A 40 2.10 13.30 -0.23
CA LEU A 40 1.79 14.74 -0.19
C LEU A 40 0.38 15.08 -0.70
N ASP A 41 -0.09 14.37 -1.73
CA ASP A 41 -1.41 14.58 -2.34
C ASP A 41 -2.49 13.64 -1.78
N SER A 42 -2.18 12.85 -0.75
CA SER A 42 -3.16 12.04 -0.01
C SER A 42 -4.14 12.95 0.73
N ARG A 43 -5.14 13.45 0.00
CA ARG A 43 -6.26 14.19 0.58
C ARG A 43 -7.23 13.17 1.18
N PRO A 44 -7.56 13.27 2.48
CA PRO A 44 -8.70 12.54 3.03
C PRO A 44 -9.95 12.87 2.19
N GLY A 45 -10.75 11.86 1.82
CA GLY A 45 -11.95 12.05 1.00
C GLY A 45 -12.07 11.21 -0.28
N THR A 46 -11.09 10.38 -0.64
CA THR A 46 -11.18 9.54 -1.85
C THR A 46 -11.56 8.10 -1.51
N TYR A 47 -12.86 7.81 -1.53
CA TYR A 47 -13.45 6.56 -1.05
C TYR A 47 -13.95 5.68 -2.20
N LEU A 48 -13.06 5.34 -3.12
CA LEU A 48 -13.39 4.71 -4.41
C LEU A 48 -14.13 3.38 -4.28
N ALA A 49 -13.78 2.53 -3.31
CA ALA A 49 -14.43 1.23 -3.14
C ALA A 49 -15.91 1.36 -2.75
N LEU A 50 -16.22 2.23 -1.79
CA LEU A 50 -17.61 2.56 -1.41
C LEU A 50 -18.35 3.26 -2.55
N GLN A 51 -17.73 4.18 -3.28
CA GLN A 51 -18.38 4.88 -4.39
C GLN A 51 -18.73 3.96 -5.57
N THR A 52 -17.96 2.90 -5.77
CA THR A 52 -18.13 1.98 -6.90
C THR A 52 -18.83 0.69 -6.50
N GLY A 53 -18.88 0.37 -5.21
CA GLY A 53 -19.32 -0.94 -4.70
C GLY A 53 -18.30 -2.05 -4.98
N SER A 54 -17.03 -1.70 -5.17
CA SER A 54 -15.97 -2.67 -5.50
C SER A 54 -15.54 -3.43 -4.24
N TYR A 55 -15.12 -4.69 -4.42
CA TYR A 55 -14.55 -5.47 -3.33
C TYR A 55 -13.16 -4.94 -2.96
N LEU A 56 -12.89 -4.79 -1.66
CA LEU A 56 -11.56 -4.56 -1.12
C LEU A 56 -10.93 -5.91 -0.77
N VAL A 57 -9.71 -6.15 -1.21
CA VAL A 57 -9.00 -7.41 -0.95
C VAL A 57 -7.77 -7.11 -0.09
N PRO A 58 -7.73 -7.56 1.17
CA PRO A 58 -6.56 -7.39 2.02
C PRO A 58 -5.43 -8.30 1.52
N CYS A 59 -4.26 -7.70 1.26
CA CYS A 59 -3.07 -8.42 0.83
C CYS A 59 -1.88 -8.00 1.69
N ILE A 60 -1.05 -8.97 2.06
CA ILE A 60 0.19 -8.72 2.80
C ILE A 60 1.35 -9.49 2.17
N SER A 61 2.50 -8.86 2.07
CA SER A 61 3.72 -9.44 1.49
C SER A 61 4.80 -9.59 2.56
N PHE A 62 5.31 -10.80 2.73
CA PHE A 62 6.43 -11.12 3.62
C PHE A 62 7.74 -11.22 2.84
N GLY A 63 8.85 -10.85 3.47
CA GLY A 63 10.20 -10.97 2.90
C GLY A 63 10.67 -9.76 2.09
N GLU A 64 9.83 -8.72 1.92
CA GLU A 64 10.24 -7.48 1.23
C GLU A 64 11.46 -6.82 1.88
N GLN A 65 11.54 -6.85 3.21
CA GLN A 65 12.68 -6.33 3.97
C GLN A 65 14.00 -7.07 3.68
N SER A 66 13.93 -8.33 3.24
CA SER A 66 15.13 -9.11 2.90
C SER A 66 15.70 -8.78 1.51
N LEU A 67 14.95 -8.03 0.69
CA LEU A 67 15.37 -7.61 -0.65
C LEU A 67 16.42 -6.51 -0.61
N TYR A 68 16.47 -5.74 0.47
CA TYR A 68 17.30 -4.56 0.63
C TYR A 68 17.89 -4.48 2.04
N HIS A 69 19.19 -4.26 2.19
CA HIS A 69 19.74 -3.92 3.49
C HIS A 69 19.60 -2.43 3.73
N GLN A 70 18.77 -2.06 4.72
CA GLN A 70 18.74 -0.70 5.24
C GLN A 70 19.96 -0.47 6.12
N VAL A 71 20.70 0.60 5.86
CA VAL A 71 21.80 0.99 6.73
C VAL A 71 21.20 1.41 8.09
N PRO A 72 21.74 0.90 9.23
CA PRO A 72 21.29 1.31 10.55
C PRO A 72 21.36 2.83 10.67
N ASN A 73 20.22 3.45 10.94
CA ASN A 73 20.10 4.91 10.95
C ASN A 73 19.62 5.39 12.31
N GLU A 74 20.44 5.12 13.32
CA GLU A 74 20.15 5.52 14.71
C GLU A 74 19.97 7.04 14.81
N LYS A 75 19.00 7.47 15.63
CA LYS A 75 18.71 8.88 15.87
C LYS A 75 19.94 9.55 16.49
N GLY A 76 20.54 10.48 15.74
CA GLY A 76 21.77 11.18 16.14
C GLY A 76 23.01 10.83 15.31
N SER A 77 22.92 9.85 14.39
CA SER A 77 24.03 9.57 13.48
C SER A 77 24.24 10.69 12.45
N TRP A 78 25.48 10.85 11.98
CA TRP A 78 25.79 11.81 10.92
C TRP A 78 25.07 11.50 9.60
N ILE A 79 24.82 10.21 9.34
CA ILE A 79 24.02 9.71 8.21
C ILE A 79 22.56 10.16 8.34
N ARG A 80 21.95 10.05 9.54
CA ARG A 80 20.60 10.54 9.83
C ARG A 80 20.51 12.04 9.60
N TRP A 81 21.49 12.82 10.05
CA TRP A 81 21.50 14.27 9.87
C TRP A 81 21.59 14.68 8.39
N LEU A 82 22.42 14.00 7.60
CA LEU A 82 22.51 14.20 6.15
C LEU A 82 21.20 13.80 5.44
N GLN A 83 20.59 12.67 5.82
CA GLN A 83 19.30 12.25 5.30
C GLN A 83 18.19 13.22 5.67
N ASP A 84 18.11 13.71 6.91
CA ASP A 84 17.09 14.66 7.33
C ASP A 84 17.26 16.02 6.61
N LYS A 85 18.52 16.46 6.40
CA LYS A 85 18.83 17.64 5.57
C LYS A 85 18.45 17.45 4.10
N PHE A 86 18.70 16.28 3.51
CA PHE A 86 18.31 15.99 2.14
C PHE A 86 16.80 15.81 1.99
N THR A 87 16.16 15.09 2.90
CA THR A 87 14.69 14.87 2.93
C THR A 87 13.94 16.17 3.24
N SER A 88 14.56 17.12 3.93
CA SER A 88 14.05 18.50 4.09
C SER A 88 14.06 19.30 2.78
N ILE A 89 14.85 18.91 1.79
CA ILE A 89 14.99 19.59 0.49
C ILE A 89 14.36 18.77 -0.65
N SER A 90 14.26 17.46 -0.48
CA SER A 90 13.77 16.47 -1.43
C SER A 90 12.47 15.86 -0.92
N THR A 91 11.43 15.84 -1.76
CA THR A 91 10.14 15.19 -1.49
C THR A 91 10.27 13.68 -1.20
N ILE A 92 11.40 13.08 -1.57
CA ILE A 92 11.73 11.66 -1.36
C ILE A 92 12.81 11.56 -0.28
N ALA A 93 12.58 10.75 0.76
CA ALA A 93 13.65 10.31 1.65
C ALA A 93 14.62 9.47 0.82
N LEU A 94 15.87 9.91 0.68
CA LEU A 94 16.92 9.15 -0.02
C LEU A 94 17.05 7.78 0.66
N PRO A 95 16.52 6.70 0.06
CA PRO A 95 16.58 5.40 0.69
C PRO A 95 18.01 4.90 0.49
N ILE A 96 18.81 4.94 1.55
CA ILE A 96 20.15 4.33 1.54
C ILE A 96 19.93 2.84 1.81
N PHE A 97 19.45 2.17 0.76
CA PHE A 97 19.34 0.73 0.69
C PHE A 97 20.48 0.23 -0.17
N TYR A 98 21.32 -0.67 0.36
CA TYR A 98 22.27 -1.39 -0.47
C TYR A 98 21.75 -2.81 -0.68
N ALA A 99 21.68 -3.21 -1.94
CA ALA A 99 21.42 -4.59 -2.33
C ALA A 99 22.52 -5.07 -3.28
N ARG A 100 22.22 -5.42 -4.52
CA ARG A 100 23.24 -5.64 -5.57
C ARG A 100 23.32 -4.40 -6.46
N GLY A 101 23.82 -3.29 -5.91
CA GLY A 101 23.68 -1.98 -6.56
C GLY A 101 22.21 -1.51 -6.49
N PRO A 102 21.59 -1.04 -7.60
CA PRO A 102 20.16 -0.64 -7.60
C PRO A 102 19.20 -1.85 -7.58
N PHE A 103 19.70 -3.08 -7.74
CA PHE A 103 18.86 -4.27 -7.88
C PHE A 103 18.67 -5.00 -6.55
N PRO A 104 17.44 -5.46 -6.23
CA PRO A 104 17.15 -6.21 -5.01
C PRO A 104 17.92 -7.54 -4.96
N TYR A 105 18.13 -8.06 -3.75
CA TYR A 105 18.61 -9.42 -3.58
C TYR A 105 17.58 -10.44 -4.10
N ARG A 106 18.07 -11.58 -4.57
CA ARG A 106 17.22 -12.71 -5.00
C ARG A 106 16.74 -13.49 -3.78
N LYS A 107 15.81 -12.90 -3.03
CA LYS A 107 15.14 -13.53 -1.89
C LYS A 107 13.66 -13.73 -2.23
N PRO A 108 13.02 -14.78 -1.71
CA PRO A 108 11.61 -15.01 -1.93
C PRO A 108 10.77 -13.92 -1.26
N VAL A 109 9.68 -13.51 -1.93
CA VAL A 109 8.61 -12.67 -1.36
C VAL A 109 7.34 -13.50 -1.41
N TYR A 110 6.64 -13.56 -0.27
CA TYR A 110 5.40 -14.32 -0.15
C TYR A 110 4.24 -13.36 0.02
N THR A 111 3.39 -13.22 -1.00
CA THR A 111 2.17 -12.41 -0.90
C THR A 111 0.99 -13.30 -0.53
N VAL A 112 0.40 -13.05 0.62
CA VAL A 112 -0.84 -13.67 1.08
C VAL A 112 -2.01 -12.78 0.69
N VAL A 113 -2.98 -13.36 -0.02
CA VAL A 113 -4.20 -12.68 -0.45
C VAL A 113 -5.36 -13.18 0.40
N GLY A 114 -6.00 -12.27 1.12
CA GLY A 114 -7.11 -12.59 2.00
C GLY A 114 -8.47 -12.62 1.30
N ALA A 115 -9.49 -12.91 2.11
CA ALA A 115 -10.86 -12.94 1.65
C ALA A 115 -11.36 -11.53 1.28
N PRO A 116 -12.06 -11.37 0.14
CA PRO A 116 -12.60 -10.08 -0.28
C PRO A 116 -13.59 -9.51 0.75
N ILE A 117 -13.62 -8.20 0.86
CA ILE A 117 -14.56 -7.41 1.67
C ILE A 117 -15.49 -6.71 0.70
N GLN A 118 -16.79 -7.02 0.77
CA GLN A 118 -17.79 -6.38 -0.06
C GLN A 118 -18.06 -4.96 0.45
N CYS A 119 -17.97 -3.98 -0.43
CA CYS A 119 -18.37 -2.60 -0.13
C CYS A 119 -19.77 -2.34 -0.69
N GLU A 120 -20.66 -1.80 0.15
CA GLU A 120 -21.95 -1.28 -0.34
C GLU A 120 -21.71 -0.02 -1.18
N LYS A 121 -22.44 0.11 -2.30
CA LYS A 121 -22.29 1.25 -3.19
C LYS A 121 -22.99 2.49 -2.61
N ILE A 122 -22.22 3.50 -2.23
CA ILE A 122 -22.70 4.76 -1.66
C ILE A 122 -22.10 5.92 -2.45
N ASN A 123 -22.94 6.77 -3.04
CA ASN A 123 -22.48 7.87 -3.90
C ASN A 123 -21.60 8.87 -3.13
N GLU A 124 -22.05 9.25 -1.93
CA GLU A 124 -21.37 10.17 -1.02
C GLU A 124 -21.22 9.48 0.34
N PRO A 125 -20.19 8.63 0.52
CA PRO A 125 -19.98 7.94 1.78
C PRO A 125 -19.53 8.92 2.85
N THR A 126 -20.05 8.73 4.07
CA THR A 126 -19.64 9.52 5.23
C THR A 126 -18.28 9.05 5.74
N ASP A 127 -17.56 9.93 6.45
CA ASP A 127 -16.26 9.56 7.05
C ASP A 127 -16.39 8.40 8.04
N GLU A 128 -17.53 8.26 8.71
CA GLU A 128 -17.83 7.13 9.60
C GLU A 128 -17.95 5.80 8.84
N GLN A 129 -18.64 5.79 7.70
CA GLN A 129 -18.77 4.60 6.85
C GLN A 129 -17.42 4.16 6.30
N VAL A 130 -16.58 5.12 5.94
CA VAL A 130 -15.22 4.87 5.50
C VAL A 130 -14.38 4.31 6.64
N ALA A 131 -14.41 4.94 7.80
CA ALA A 131 -13.67 4.50 8.97
C ALA A 131 -14.06 3.07 9.36
N HIS A 132 -15.35 2.74 9.28
CA HIS A 132 -15.84 1.38 9.52
C HIS A 132 -15.25 0.35 8.54
N ILE A 133 -15.28 0.64 7.24
CA ILE A 133 -14.69 -0.27 6.23
C ILE A 133 -13.16 -0.34 6.37
N LYS A 134 -12.49 0.79 6.66
CA LYS A 134 -11.05 0.84 6.94
C LYS A 134 -10.72 -0.07 8.13
N GLN A 135 -11.51 0.00 9.19
CA GLN A 135 -11.32 -0.81 10.39
C GLN A 135 -11.45 -2.30 10.09
N ILE A 136 -12.50 -2.72 9.37
CA ILE A 136 -12.66 -4.11 8.92
C ILE A 136 -11.46 -4.57 8.07
N TYR A 137 -10.98 -3.69 7.18
CA TYR A 137 -9.82 -4.00 6.34
C TYR A 137 -8.55 -4.21 7.17
N ILE A 138 -8.30 -3.36 8.16
CA ILE A 138 -7.16 -3.48 9.10
C ILE A 138 -7.28 -4.78 9.91
N GLU A 139 -8.45 -5.08 10.47
CA GLU A 139 -8.66 -6.30 11.26
C GLU A 139 -8.39 -7.57 10.44
N LYS A 140 -8.84 -7.61 9.18
CA LYS A 140 -8.53 -8.73 8.29
C LYS A 140 -7.05 -8.80 7.93
N LEU A 141 -6.38 -7.66 7.73
CA LEU A 141 -4.94 -7.64 7.50
C LEU A 141 -4.15 -8.11 8.71
N GLN A 142 -4.54 -7.69 9.92
CA GLN A 142 -3.95 -8.16 11.17
C GLN A 142 -4.11 -9.67 11.32
N THR A 143 -5.31 -10.19 11.04
CA THR A 143 -5.55 -11.64 11.08
C THR A 143 -4.64 -12.38 10.09
N LEU A 144 -4.54 -11.90 8.84
CA LEU A 144 -3.62 -12.49 7.86
C LEU A 144 -2.16 -12.39 8.29
N PHE A 145 -1.77 -11.31 8.93
CA PHE A 145 -0.41 -11.18 9.44
C PHE A 145 -0.15 -12.22 10.53
N GLU A 146 -1.00 -12.31 11.54
CA GLU A 146 -0.87 -13.25 12.65
C GLU A 146 -0.86 -14.72 12.18
N ASP A 147 -1.74 -15.08 11.26
CA ASP A 147 -1.86 -16.44 10.74
C ASP A 147 -0.61 -16.89 9.96
N TYR A 148 0.07 -15.96 9.29
CA TYR A 148 1.15 -16.27 8.34
C TYR A 148 2.53 -15.78 8.78
N LYS A 149 2.65 -14.93 9.80
CA LYS A 149 3.95 -14.44 10.31
C LYS A 149 4.84 -15.58 10.78
N VAL A 150 4.26 -16.56 11.49
CA VAL A 150 5.02 -17.72 12.01
C VAL A 150 5.64 -18.56 10.86
N ILE A 151 5.03 -18.56 9.68
CA ILE A 151 5.47 -19.35 8.53
C ILE A 151 6.51 -18.58 7.72
N TYR A 152 6.27 -17.29 7.44
CA TYR A 152 7.05 -16.53 6.48
C TYR A 152 7.99 -15.48 7.09
N ASP A 153 7.77 -15.09 8.34
CA ASP A 153 8.61 -14.12 9.07
C ASP A 153 8.60 -14.38 10.59
N PRO A 154 9.19 -15.50 11.05
CA PRO A 154 9.12 -15.94 12.45
C PRO A 154 9.83 -15.00 13.44
N GLU A 155 10.69 -14.11 12.95
CA GLU A 155 11.41 -13.10 13.74
C GLU A 155 10.71 -11.71 13.69
N ALA A 156 9.55 -11.61 13.04
CA ALA A 156 8.80 -10.36 12.95
C ALA A 156 8.28 -9.93 14.32
N ASN A 157 8.49 -8.65 14.64
CA ASN A 157 7.78 -8.00 15.72
C ASN A 157 6.33 -7.73 15.33
N ASP A 158 5.46 -7.54 16.33
CA ASP A 158 4.07 -7.14 16.09
C ASP A 158 4.04 -5.81 15.31
N ILE A 159 3.22 -5.78 14.26
CA ILE A 159 3.10 -4.63 13.35
C ILE A 159 1.88 -3.81 13.76
N GLU A 160 2.09 -2.51 14.00
CA GLU A 160 0.98 -1.55 14.09
C GLU A 160 0.57 -1.09 12.69
N PHE A 161 -0.64 -1.45 12.28
CA PHE A 161 -1.27 -0.92 11.08
C PHE A 161 -1.97 0.40 11.44
N VAL A 162 -1.54 1.51 10.82
CA VAL A 162 -2.06 2.88 11.04
C VAL A 162 -2.96 3.34 9.87
#